data_AF-A0AAE3VAV3-F1
#
_entry.id   AF-A0AAE3VAV3-F1
#
_cell.length_a   1.000
_cell.length_b   1.000
_cell.length_c   1.000
_cell.angle_alpha   90.00
_cell.angle_beta   90.00
_cell.angle_gamma   90.00
#
_symmetry.space_group_name_H-M   'P 1'
#
loop_
_entity.id
_entity.type
_entity.pdbx_description
1 polymer ?
#
loop_
_entity_poly.entity_id
_entity_poly.type
_entity_poly.pdbx_seq_one_letter_code
_entity_poly.pdbx_strand_id
1 'polypeptide(L)'
;MKNTIWMKKAAVVFCAAVCAAAFAACGQKTVKESGAAAESKTEAESKGFQAELNYDYANTVNNDAEAVIKLLGEPESDRDDGVIRAMSFDGGKKKALLYNENEDVNYGRSDSCWALEASVGELFVLSEEPESSEAFFEALRLEEKPEKQSSRLVDGYALAEGKEVYHFFCDGYEMEILPESDGSIHRDSRAVILAPLEKEEPESEESEEETETAAN
;
A
#
# COMPACT_ATOMS: atom_id res chain seq x y z
N MET A 1 -6.79 39.19 0.61
CA MET A 1 -5.98 39.45 -0.60
C MET A 1 -5.83 38.13 -1.33
N LYS A 2 -6.17 38.09 -2.62
CA LYS A 2 -6.14 36.88 -3.46
C LYS A 2 -4.73 36.70 -4.03
N ASN A 3 -4.10 35.56 -3.83
CA ASN A 3 -2.93 35.14 -4.63
C ASN A 3 -3.24 33.83 -5.34
N THR A 4 -3.72 33.98 -6.58
CA THR A 4 -3.66 32.98 -7.65
C THR A 4 -2.24 32.92 -8.18
N ILE A 5 -1.61 31.74 -8.14
CA ILE A 5 -0.41 31.43 -8.93
C ILE A 5 -0.84 30.47 -10.04
N TRP A 6 -0.54 30.90 -11.27
CA TRP A 6 -0.81 30.21 -12.53
C TRP A 6 0.53 29.84 -13.17
N MET A 7 0.50 28.84 -14.07
CA MET A 7 1.51 28.44 -15.08
C MET A 7 2.65 27.52 -14.58
N LYS A 8 3.07 26.46 -15.29
CA LYS A 8 2.89 26.01 -16.70
C LYS A 8 3.20 24.50 -16.77
N LYS A 9 2.36 23.73 -17.47
CA LYS A 9 2.70 22.37 -17.93
C LYS A 9 3.73 22.45 -19.07
N ALA A 10 4.84 21.74 -18.96
CA ALA A 10 5.75 21.48 -20.08
C ALA A 10 5.62 20.00 -20.47
N ALA A 11 5.08 19.78 -21.67
CA ALA A 11 5.09 18.48 -22.32
C ALA A 11 6.48 18.23 -22.92
N VAL A 12 7.11 17.11 -22.59
CA VAL A 12 8.29 16.61 -23.29
C VAL A 12 7.85 15.40 -24.11
N VAL A 13 7.73 15.63 -25.41
CA VAL A 13 7.55 14.60 -26.44
C VAL A 13 8.95 14.17 -26.89
N PHE A 14 9.29 12.90 -26.68
CA PHE A 14 10.37 12.24 -27.40
C PHE A 14 9.77 11.10 -28.24
N CYS A 15 9.59 11.36 -29.53
CA CYS A 15 9.43 10.32 -30.54
C CYS A 15 10.83 9.93 -31.03
N ALA A 16 11.15 8.64 -31.01
CA ALA A 16 12.13 8.04 -31.90
C ALA A 16 11.59 6.68 -32.37
N ALA A 17 11.24 6.65 -33.65
CA ALA A 17 10.78 5.46 -34.36
C ALA A 17 11.99 4.67 -34.88
N VAL A 18 11.97 3.34 -34.76
CA VAL A 18 12.56 2.43 -35.75
C VAL A 18 11.75 1.13 -35.74
N CYS A 19 11.06 0.83 -36.84
CA CYS A 19 10.98 -0.53 -37.39
C CYS A 19 10.49 -0.43 -38.83
N ALA A 20 11.42 -0.61 -39.76
CA ALA A 20 11.15 -0.89 -41.16
C ALA A 20 11.07 -2.41 -41.34
N ALA A 21 10.02 -2.91 -42.01
CA ALA A 21 10.15 -3.91 -43.07
C ALA A 21 8.81 -4.10 -43.78
N ALA A 22 8.88 -4.05 -45.10
CA ALA A 22 7.81 -4.08 -46.06
C ALA A 22 7.20 -5.47 -46.27
N PHE A 23 5.92 -5.51 -46.68
CA PHE A 23 5.49 -6.32 -47.81
C PHE A 23 4.45 -5.56 -48.63
N ALA A 24 4.75 -5.40 -49.91
CA ALA A 24 3.87 -4.86 -50.94
C ALA A 24 3.09 -6.00 -51.62
N ALA A 25 1.80 -5.76 -51.91
CA ALA A 25 1.17 -6.16 -53.17
C ALA A 25 -0.25 -5.57 -53.32
N CYS A 26 -0.34 -4.56 -54.18
CA CYS A 26 -1.38 -4.26 -55.19
C CYS A 26 -2.88 -4.24 -54.85
N GLY A 27 -3.50 -3.06 -55.05
CA GLY A 27 -4.92 -2.90 -55.36
C GLY A 27 -5.42 -1.44 -55.29
N GLN A 28 -5.28 -0.69 -56.39
CA GLN A 28 -5.92 0.61 -56.70
C GLN A 28 -7.44 0.62 -56.35
N LYS A 29 -8.21 1.70 -56.11
CA LYS A 29 -8.15 3.17 -56.32
C LYS A 29 -9.42 3.71 -55.63
N THR A 30 -9.37 4.81 -54.88
CA THR A 30 -10.29 5.98 -55.00
C THR A 30 -9.90 7.08 -54.02
N VAL A 31 -9.82 8.30 -54.55
CA VAL A 31 -9.60 9.58 -53.87
C VAL A 31 -10.94 10.31 -53.88
N LYS A 32 -11.47 10.78 -52.74
CA LYS A 32 -11.48 12.20 -52.32
C LYS A 32 -12.44 12.48 -51.14
N GLU A 33 -11.90 13.28 -50.21
CA GLU A 33 -12.54 14.32 -49.38
C GLU A 33 -13.36 13.96 -48.13
N SER A 34 -12.65 14.07 -46.99
CA SER A 34 -12.93 15.05 -45.91
C SER A 34 -14.34 15.13 -45.33
N GLY A 35 -14.56 14.34 -44.28
CA GLY A 35 -15.40 14.73 -43.16
C GLY A 35 -14.66 14.35 -41.87
N ALA A 36 -14.18 15.35 -41.13
CA ALA A 36 -13.60 15.17 -39.82
C ALA A 36 -14.70 14.67 -38.87
N ALA A 37 -14.82 13.35 -38.73
CA ALA A 37 -15.45 12.75 -37.57
C ALA A 37 -14.38 12.74 -36.48
N ALA A 38 -14.62 13.52 -35.43
CA ALA A 38 -13.88 13.42 -34.20
C ALA A 38 -14.00 11.95 -33.74
N GLU A 39 -12.95 11.18 -33.95
CA GLU A 39 -12.77 9.92 -33.24
C GLU A 39 -12.64 10.31 -31.77
N SER A 40 -13.76 10.21 -31.03
CA SER A 40 -13.69 10.03 -29.60
C SER A 40 -12.84 8.78 -29.40
N LYS A 41 -11.57 8.98 -29.05
CA LYS A 41 -10.81 8.00 -28.29
C LYS A 41 -11.60 7.77 -27.01
N THR A 42 -12.58 6.90 -27.09
CA THR A 42 -12.90 6.04 -25.97
C THR A 42 -11.61 5.26 -25.78
N GLU A 43 -10.76 5.71 -24.85
CA GLU A 43 -9.78 4.82 -24.25
C GLU A 43 -10.59 3.63 -23.76
N ALA A 44 -10.55 2.55 -24.54
CA ALA A 44 -10.88 1.26 -24.00
C ALA A 44 -9.85 1.06 -22.91
N GLU A 45 -10.25 1.33 -21.66
CA GLU A 45 -9.52 0.88 -20.49
C GLU A 45 -9.13 -0.57 -20.79
N SER A 46 -7.83 -0.81 -20.96
CA SER A 46 -7.35 -2.18 -21.02
C SER A 46 -7.88 -2.84 -19.77
N LYS A 47 -8.68 -3.90 -19.93
CA LYS A 47 -9.06 -4.81 -18.85
C LYS A 47 -7.81 -5.55 -18.37
N GLY A 48 -6.83 -4.81 -17.87
CA GLY A 48 -5.66 -5.35 -17.20
C GLY A 48 -6.07 -5.80 -15.82
N PHE A 49 -5.22 -6.61 -15.22
CA PHE A 49 -5.33 -7.02 -13.83
C PHE A 49 -5.52 -5.79 -12.92
N GLN A 50 -6.53 -5.85 -12.06
CA GLN A 50 -6.83 -4.84 -11.05
C GLN A 50 -6.61 -5.42 -9.65
N ALA A 51 -5.94 -4.63 -8.81
CA ALA A 51 -5.75 -4.85 -7.39
C ALA A 51 -5.94 -3.52 -6.66
N GLU A 52 -6.72 -3.54 -5.58
CA GLU A 52 -6.95 -2.38 -4.70
C GLU A 52 -6.84 -2.82 -3.25
N LEU A 53 -6.39 -1.93 -2.37
CA LEU A 53 -6.33 -2.22 -0.94
C LEU A 53 -7.73 -2.48 -0.37
N ASN A 54 -7.89 -3.56 0.39
CA ASN A 54 -9.11 -3.84 1.12
C ASN A 54 -9.17 -2.98 2.38
N TYR A 55 -9.96 -1.91 2.32
CA TYR A 55 -10.10 -0.96 3.41
C TYR A 55 -10.80 -1.51 4.66
N ASP A 56 -11.51 -2.64 4.58
CA ASP A 56 -12.03 -3.30 5.78
C ASP A 56 -10.88 -3.82 6.66
N TYR A 57 -9.82 -4.33 6.03
CA TYR A 57 -8.61 -4.78 6.72
C TYR A 57 -7.70 -3.59 7.07
N ALA A 58 -7.44 -2.70 6.11
CA ALA A 58 -6.51 -1.58 6.32
C ALA A 58 -6.98 -0.64 7.44
N ASN A 59 -8.26 -0.29 7.48
CA ASN A 59 -8.80 0.57 8.54
C ASN A 59 -8.90 -0.12 9.89
N THR A 60 -8.77 -1.45 9.95
CA THR A 60 -8.76 -2.21 11.21
C THR A 60 -7.40 -2.16 11.90
N VAL A 61 -6.34 -1.98 11.13
CA VAL A 61 -5.04 -1.56 11.66
C VAL A 61 -5.21 -0.17 12.28
N ASN A 62 -4.64 0.06 13.47
CA ASN A 62 -4.86 1.19 14.38
C ASN A 62 -6.16 1.20 15.21
N ASN A 63 -7.04 0.20 15.10
CA ASN A 63 -8.18 0.05 16.00
C ASN A 63 -7.90 -0.92 17.15
N ASP A 64 -8.81 -0.96 18.12
CA ASP A 64 -8.76 -1.84 19.27
C ASP A 64 -9.04 -3.33 18.93
N ALA A 65 -8.88 -4.19 19.93
CA ALA A 65 -9.16 -5.61 19.82
C ALA A 65 -10.59 -5.94 19.40
N GLU A 66 -11.59 -5.16 19.82
CA GLU A 66 -13.00 -5.42 19.48
C GLU A 66 -13.24 -5.23 17.98
N ALA A 67 -12.64 -4.21 17.38
CA ALA A 67 -12.71 -3.98 15.94
C ALA A 67 -12.08 -5.14 15.15
N VAL A 68 -10.92 -5.64 15.59
CA VAL A 68 -10.26 -6.80 14.98
C VAL A 68 -11.14 -8.05 15.07
N ILE A 69 -11.68 -8.35 16.25
CA ILE A 69 -12.55 -9.51 16.49
C ILE A 69 -13.84 -9.40 15.65
N LYS A 70 -14.38 -8.18 15.49
CA LYS A 70 -15.55 -7.95 14.64
C LYS A 70 -15.26 -8.25 13.16
N LEU A 71 -14.07 -7.93 12.67
CA LEU A 71 -13.66 -8.21 11.30
C LEU A 71 -13.35 -9.70 11.08
N LEU A 72 -12.55 -10.29 11.96
CA LEU A 72 -11.96 -11.62 11.76
C LEU A 72 -12.75 -12.76 12.42
N GLY A 73 -13.68 -12.43 13.30
CA GLY A 73 -14.40 -13.39 14.15
C GLY A 73 -13.67 -13.66 15.48
N GLU A 74 -14.17 -14.65 16.21
CA GLU A 74 -13.59 -15.04 17.50
C GLU A 74 -12.18 -15.65 17.31
N PRO A 75 -11.18 -15.20 18.08
CA PRO A 75 -9.84 -15.76 18.02
C PRO A 75 -9.81 -17.19 18.56
N GLU A 76 -9.03 -18.04 17.90
CA GLU A 76 -8.74 -19.40 18.38
C GLU A 76 -7.71 -19.39 19.52
N SER A 77 -6.83 -18.38 19.50
CA SER A 77 -5.83 -18.12 20.53
C SER A 77 -5.75 -16.62 20.77
N ASP A 78 -5.73 -16.24 22.04
CA ASP A 78 -5.56 -14.86 22.50
C ASP A 78 -4.54 -14.88 23.64
N ARG A 79 -3.31 -14.46 23.33
CA ARG A 79 -2.20 -14.44 24.27
C ARG A 79 -1.82 -13.02 24.58
N ASP A 80 -1.76 -12.71 25.86
CA ASP A 80 -1.29 -11.44 26.39
C ASP A 80 -0.04 -11.71 27.24
N ASP A 81 1.07 -11.04 26.94
CA ASP A 81 2.30 -11.11 27.73
C ASP A 81 2.63 -9.83 28.51
N GLY A 82 1.71 -8.87 28.56
CA GLY A 82 1.86 -7.57 29.22
C GLY A 82 2.58 -6.52 28.38
N VAL A 83 3.02 -6.86 27.16
CA VAL A 83 3.60 -5.91 26.18
C VAL A 83 2.85 -6.00 24.86
N ILE A 84 2.57 -7.21 24.40
CA ILE A 84 1.84 -7.46 23.18
C ILE A 84 0.70 -8.44 23.47
N ARG A 85 -0.49 -8.10 22.97
CA ARG A 85 -1.57 -9.05 22.78
C ARG A 85 -1.50 -9.61 21.38
N ALA A 86 -1.33 -10.92 21.28
CA ALA A 86 -1.28 -11.65 20.03
C ALA A 86 -2.52 -12.54 19.89
N MET A 87 -3.34 -12.22 18.89
CA MET A 87 -4.52 -12.99 18.53
C MET A 87 -4.29 -13.79 17.25
N SER A 88 -4.85 -15.00 17.18
CA SER A 88 -4.75 -15.86 16.01
C SER A 88 -6.11 -16.42 15.60
N PHE A 89 -6.35 -16.47 14.30
CA PHE A 89 -7.64 -16.83 13.70
C PHE A 89 -7.43 -17.79 12.51
N ASP A 90 -8.49 -18.52 12.15
CA ASP A 90 -8.55 -19.43 11.00
C ASP A 90 -7.37 -20.41 10.93
N GLY A 91 -7.19 -21.23 11.97
CA GLY A 91 -6.13 -22.23 12.06
C GLY A 91 -4.72 -21.64 12.04
N GLY A 92 -4.54 -20.39 12.48
CA GLY A 92 -3.25 -19.71 12.51
C GLY A 92 -2.87 -18.97 11.23
N LYS A 93 -3.75 -18.93 10.23
CA LYS A 93 -3.50 -18.24 8.96
C LYS A 93 -3.59 -16.73 9.06
N LYS A 94 -4.33 -16.23 10.06
CA LYS A 94 -4.45 -14.81 10.34
C LYS A 94 -3.94 -14.52 11.73
N LYS A 95 -3.29 -13.38 11.89
CA LYS A 95 -2.78 -12.91 13.17
C LYS A 95 -3.01 -11.42 13.31
N ALA A 96 -3.35 -11.00 14.52
CA ALA A 96 -3.38 -9.59 14.88
C ALA A 96 -2.48 -9.39 16.09
N LEU A 97 -1.66 -8.33 16.05
CA LEU A 97 -0.79 -7.94 17.14
C LEU A 97 -1.15 -6.54 17.59
N LEU A 98 -1.38 -6.40 18.89
CA LEU A 98 -1.84 -5.19 19.52
C LEU A 98 -0.88 -4.83 20.64
N TYR A 99 -0.59 -3.54 20.81
CA TYR A 99 0.23 -3.08 21.92
C TYR A 99 -0.59 -3.02 23.19
N ASN A 100 -0.18 -3.78 24.20
CA ASN A 100 -0.68 -3.59 25.56
C ASN A 100 0.25 -2.58 26.24
N GLU A 101 -0.29 -1.54 26.86
CA GLU A 101 0.46 -0.42 27.43
C GLU A 101 1.75 -0.83 28.18
N ASN A 102 2.85 -0.16 27.85
CA ASN A 102 3.74 0.39 28.86
C ASN A 102 3.98 1.86 28.49
N GLU A 103 3.90 2.75 29.48
CA GLU A 103 3.74 4.23 29.40
C GLU A 103 4.75 5.03 28.53
N ASP A 104 5.65 4.38 27.78
CA ASP A 104 6.75 5.04 27.05
C ASP A 104 6.77 4.77 25.54
N VAL A 105 5.80 4.03 24.98
CA VAL A 105 5.67 3.94 23.53
C VAL A 105 4.79 5.09 23.05
N ASN A 106 5.39 6.04 22.34
CA ASN A 106 4.84 7.31 21.81
C ASN A 106 3.60 7.17 20.88
N TYR A 107 2.72 6.18 21.08
CA TYR A 107 1.67 5.79 20.14
C TYR A 107 0.25 6.05 20.63
N GLY A 108 0.07 6.58 21.85
CA GLY A 108 -1.19 7.21 22.31
C GLY A 108 -2.46 6.34 22.32
N ARG A 109 -2.40 5.04 21.98
CA ARG A 109 -3.56 4.15 21.94
C ARG A 109 -3.20 2.77 22.44
N SER A 110 -3.61 2.51 23.68
CA SER A 110 -3.60 1.19 24.26
C SER A 110 -4.50 0.25 23.47
N ASP A 111 -4.02 -0.99 23.30
CA ASP A 111 -4.67 -2.07 22.59
C ASP A 111 -4.91 -1.81 21.09
N SER A 112 -4.24 -0.83 20.47
CA SER A 112 -4.33 -0.64 19.02
C SER A 112 -3.55 -1.73 18.26
N CYS A 113 -4.21 -2.32 17.26
CA CYS A 113 -3.62 -3.26 16.33
C CYS A 113 -2.56 -2.57 15.45
N TRP A 114 -1.31 -3.00 15.55
CA TRP A 114 -0.22 -2.44 14.77
C TRP A 114 0.24 -3.36 13.65
N ALA A 115 -0.08 -4.66 13.71
CA ALA A 115 0.16 -5.60 12.62
C ALA A 115 -1.02 -6.54 12.42
N LEU A 116 -1.45 -6.68 11.16
CA LEU A 116 -2.53 -7.58 10.75
C LEU A 116 -2.05 -8.49 9.61
N GLU A 117 -1.81 -9.76 9.94
CA GLU A 117 -1.41 -10.81 9.00
C GLU A 117 -2.66 -11.48 8.40
N ALA A 118 -2.72 -11.57 7.08
CA ALA A 118 -3.76 -12.28 6.32
C ALA A 118 -3.22 -12.73 4.95
N SER A 119 -4.08 -13.28 4.08
CA SER A 119 -3.71 -13.57 2.70
C SER A 119 -3.74 -12.32 1.81
N VAL A 120 -2.98 -12.32 0.71
CA VAL A 120 -3.01 -11.23 -0.28
C VAL A 120 -4.43 -10.99 -0.80
N GLY A 121 -5.22 -12.03 -1.04
CA GLY A 121 -6.61 -11.93 -1.50
C GLY A 121 -7.58 -11.35 -0.48
N GLU A 122 -7.18 -11.26 0.79
CA GLU A 122 -7.96 -10.63 1.85
C GLU A 122 -7.53 -9.18 2.06
N LEU A 123 -6.23 -8.92 2.02
CA LEU A 123 -5.69 -7.57 2.13
C LEU A 123 -5.91 -6.75 0.87
N PHE A 124 -6.13 -7.39 -0.28
CA PHE A 124 -6.36 -6.72 -1.55
C PHE A 124 -7.57 -7.31 -2.26
N VAL A 125 -8.43 -6.43 -2.79
CA VAL A 125 -9.50 -6.80 -3.70
C VAL A 125 -8.91 -7.04 -5.08
N LEU A 126 -8.82 -8.32 -5.46
CA LEU A 126 -8.24 -8.74 -6.73
C LEU A 126 -9.32 -9.14 -7.73
N SER A 127 -9.26 -8.56 -8.93
CA SER A 127 -10.14 -8.92 -10.06
C SER A 127 -9.99 -10.37 -10.50
N GLU A 128 -8.78 -10.91 -10.47
CA GLU A 128 -8.44 -12.31 -10.80
C GLU A 128 -7.18 -12.76 -10.06
N GLU A 129 -6.53 -13.84 -10.50
CA GLU A 129 -5.21 -14.24 -9.98
C GLU A 129 -4.12 -13.43 -10.71
N PRO A 130 -3.13 -12.85 -10.01
CA PRO A 130 -2.04 -12.14 -10.68
C PRO A 130 -1.23 -13.10 -11.56
N GLU A 131 -1.02 -12.73 -12.83
CA GLU A 131 -0.19 -13.50 -13.76
C GLU A 131 1.31 -13.45 -13.39
N SER A 132 1.72 -12.42 -12.64
CA SER A 132 3.06 -12.27 -12.09
C SER A 132 3.06 -11.26 -10.92
N SER A 133 4.10 -11.31 -10.08
CA SER A 133 4.31 -10.32 -9.02
C SER A 133 4.43 -8.90 -9.59
N GLU A 134 5.00 -8.71 -10.78
CA GLU A 134 5.14 -7.39 -11.40
C GLU A 134 3.79 -6.83 -11.84
N ALA A 135 2.92 -7.65 -12.44
CA ALA A 135 1.55 -7.24 -12.75
C ALA A 135 0.76 -6.85 -11.49
N PHE A 136 0.99 -7.55 -10.38
CA PHE A 136 0.39 -7.21 -9.09
C PHE A 136 0.81 -5.82 -8.61
N PHE A 137 2.12 -5.53 -8.57
CA PHE A 137 2.62 -4.24 -8.11
C PHE A 137 2.32 -3.08 -9.08
N GLU A 138 2.31 -3.32 -10.39
CA GLU A 138 1.89 -2.32 -11.38
C GLU A 138 0.41 -1.92 -11.18
N ALA A 139 -0.46 -2.88 -10.84
CA ALA A 139 -1.88 -2.60 -10.61
C ALA A 139 -2.12 -1.74 -9.36
N LEU A 140 -1.29 -1.88 -8.32
CA LEU A 140 -1.37 -1.06 -7.11
C LEU A 140 -0.92 0.39 -7.30
N ARG A 141 -0.30 0.74 -8.44
CA ARG A 141 0.15 2.10 -8.77
C ARG A 141 1.00 2.74 -7.65
N LEU A 142 1.89 1.94 -7.08
CA LEU A 142 2.75 2.36 -5.97
C LEU A 142 3.59 3.59 -6.34
N GLU A 143 3.79 4.51 -5.39
CA GLU A 143 4.65 5.68 -5.58
C GLU A 143 6.12 5.28 -5.74
N GLU A 144 6.52 4.24 -5.02
CA GLU A 144 7.86 3.66 -5.06
C GLU A 144 7.79 2.18 -5.46
N LYS A 145 8.88 1.68 -6.05
CA LYS A 145 8.95 0.26 -6.41
C LYS A 145 9.06 -0.60 -5.15
N PRO A 146 8.46 -1.80 -5.14
CA PRO A 146 8.62 -2.74 -4.04
C PRO A 146 10.08 -3.16 -3.90
N GLU A 147 10.56 -3.21 -2.67
CA GLU A 147 11.90 -3.66 -2.32
C GLU A 147 11.88 -5.12 -1.87
N LYS A 148 12.89 -5.88 -2.27
CA LYS A 148 13.14 -7.21 -1.70
C LYS A 148 14.08 -7.06 -0.52
N GLN A 149 13.63 -7.47 0.65
CA GLN A 149 14.45 -7.46 1.85
C GLN A 149 14.14 -8.65 2.75
N SER A 150 15.02 -8.94 3.70
CA SER A 150 14.68 -9.89 4.76
C SER A 150 13.55 -9.31 5.61
N SER A 151 12.51 -10.11 5.87
CA SER A 151 11.40 -9.72 6.75
C SER A 151 11.97 -9.24 8.07
N ARG A 152 11.57 -8.02 8.45
CA ARG A 152 12.11 -7.37 9.64
C ARG A 152 11.37 -7.88 10.87
N LEU A 153 12.11 -8.03 11.96
CA LEU A 153 11.51 -8.19 13.27
C LEU A 153 11.10 -6.82 13.78
N VAL A 154 9.83 -6.48 13.65
CA VAL A 154 9.22 -5.28 14.25
C VAL A 154 8.60 -5.74 15.56
N ASP A 155 9.08 -5.18 16.67
CA ASP A 155 8.52 -5.44 18.02
C ASP A 155 8.20 -6.92 18.31
N GLY A 156 9.15 -7.81 17.99
CA GLY A 156 9.03 -9.24 18.25
C GLY A 156 8.22 -10.04 17.22
N TYR A 157 7.74 -9.42 16.15
CA TYR A 157 7.08 -10.09 15.04
C TYR A 157 7.77 -9.86 13.70
N ALA A 158 7.85 -10.92 12.92
CA ALA A 158 8.23 -10.91 11.52
C ALA A 158 7.23 -11.81 10.77
N LEU A 159 6.79 -11.39 9.58
CA LEU A 159 5.91 -12.21 8.74
C LEU A 159 6.52 -13.59 8.49
N ALA A 160 7.83 -13.61 8.20
CA ALA A 160 8.63 -14.82 8.18
C ALA A 160 10.10 -14.50 8.49
N GLU A 161 10.50 -14.72 9.74
CA GLU A 161 11.85 -14.44 10.24
C GLU A 161 12.95 -15.01 9.31
N GLY A 162 13.85 -14.13 8.85
CA GLY A 162 14.98 -14.49 8.01
C GLY A 162 14.64 -14.85 6.55
N LYS A 163 13.37 -14.78 6.14
CA LYS A 163 12.98 -14.98 4.74
C LYS A 163 12.95 -13.66 3.97
N GLU A 164 13.22 -13.72 2.67
CA GLU A 164 13.03 -12.59 1.77
C GLU A 164 11.52 -12.34 1.58
N VAL A 165 11.12 -11.07 1.69
CA VAL A 165 9.77 -10.57 1.46
C VAL A 165 9.82 -9.41 0.47
N TYR A 166 8.70 -9.14 -0.17
CA TYR A 166 8.46 -7.86 -0.81
C TYR A 166 7.96 -6.86 0.23
N HIS A 167 8.58 -5.69 0.29
CA HIS A 167 8.21 -4.58 1.15
C HIS A 167 7.86 -3.35 0.30
N PHE A 168 6.80 -2.66 0.66
CA PHE A 168 6.31 -1.50 -0.08
C PHE A 168 5.32 -0.69 0.76
N PHE A 169 5.00 0.51 0.28
CA PHE A 169 3.96 1.36 0.83
C PHE A 169 2.80 1.48 -0.15
N CYS A 170 1.57 1.31 0.33
CA CYS A 170 0.35 1.41 -0.46
C CYS A 170 -0.70 2.19 0.34
N ASP A 171 -1.23 3.27 -0.25
CA ASP A 171 -2.26 4.13 0.35
C ASP A 171 -1.98 4.58 1.80
N GLY A 172 -0.70 4.84 2.12
CA GLY A 172 -0.25 5.31 3.44
C GLY A 172 0.05 4.19 4.45
N TYR A 173 -0.07 2.92 4.05
CA TYR A 173 0.24 1.77 4.90
C TYR A 173 1.54 1.09 4.48
N GLU A 174 2.31 0.61 5.45
CA GLU A 174 3.49 -0.24 5.23
C GLU A 174 3.05 -1.69 5.09
N MET A 175 3.61 -2.42 4.12
CA MET A 175 3.21 -3.80 3.86
C MET A 175 4.40 -4.72 3.59
N GLU A 176 4.27 -5.97 4.03
CA GLU A 176 5.14 -7.07 3.60
C GLU A 176 4.32 -8.20 2.96
N ILE A 177 4.81 -8.78 1.86
CA ILE A 177 4.28 -10.00 1.24
C ILE A 177 5.40 -11.04 1.22
N LEU A 178 5.11 -12.23 1.73
CA LEU A 178 5.98 -13.39 1.60
C LEU A 178 5.67 -14.08 0.26
N PRO A 179 6.58 -14.01 -0.72
CA PRO A 179 6.37 -14.71 -1.99
C PRO A 179 6.52 -16.22 -1.83
N GLU A 180 6.02 -16.95 -2.83
CA GLU A 180 6.29 -18.37 -2.97
C GLU A 180 7.77 -18.64 -3.30
N SER A 181 8.14 -19.92 -3.28
CA SER A 181 9.53 -20.36 -3.54
C SER A 181 10.09 -19.94 -4.90
N ASP A 182 9.24 -19.68 -5.90
CA ASP A 182 9.61 -19.20 -7.22
C ASP A 182 9.56 -17.67 -7.37
N GLY A 183 9.23 -16.95 -6.28
CA GLY A 183 9.11 -15.49 -6.26
C GLY A 183 7.75 -14.96 -6.70
N SER A 184 6.80 -15.84 -7.04
CA SER A 184 5.43 -15.44 -7.37
C SER A 184 4.65 -14.97 -6.15
N ILE A 185 3.65 -14.14 -6.39
CA ILE A 185 2.65 -13.73 -5.41
C ILE A 185 1.33 -14.31 -5.88
N HIS A 186 0.67 -15.05 -4.99
CA HIS A 186 -0.65 -15.60 -5.21
C HIS A 186 -1.67 -14.99 -4.27
N ARG A 187 -2.95 -15.16 -4.59
CA ARG A 187 -4.05 -14.75 -3.71
C ARG A 187 -3.92 -15.32 -2.30
N ASP A 188 -3.43 -16.56 -2.17
CA ASP A 188 -3.27 -17.22 -0.87
C ASP A 188 -1.89 -16.98 -0.23
N SER A 189 -1.00 -16.22 -0.87
CA SER A 189 0.30 -15.87 -0.29
C SER A 189 0.09 -15.05 0.99
N ARG A 190 0.98 -15.25 1.97
CA ARG A 190 0.91 -14.57 3.27
C ARG A 190 1.37 -13.13 3.13
N ALA A 191 0.66 -12.22 3.77
CA ALA A 191 0.95 -10.81 3.75
C ALA A 191 0.59 -10.16 5.09
N VAL A 192 1.13 -8.98 5.35
CA VAL A 192 0.85 -8.19 6.55
C VAL A 192 0.71 -6.72 6.21
N ILE A 193 -0.28 -6.07 6.83
CA ILE A 193 -0.37 -4.61 6.91
C ILE A 193 0.18 -4.19 8.26
N LEU A 194 1.11 -3.24 8.24
CA LEU A 194 1.70 -2.63 9.42
C LEU A 194 1.15 -1.20 9.56
N ALA A 195 0.77 -0.84 10.78
CA ALA A 195 0.42 0.53 11.12
C ALA A 195 1.63 1.43 10.88
N PRO A 196 1.47 2.59 10.22
CA PRO A 196 2.51 3.61 10.26
C PRO A 196 2.75 3.98 11.72
N LEU A 197 4.02 3.87 12.15
CA LEU A 197 4.45 4.41 13.43
C LEU A 197 4.47 5.93 13.28
N GLU A 198 3.33 6.59 13.47
CA GLU A 198 3.30 8.05 13.60
C GLU A 198 4.17 8.41 14.79
N LYS A 199 5.37 8.93 14.52
CA LYS A 199 6.07 9.75 15.49
C LYS A 199 5.32 11.06 15.49
N GLU A 200 4.59 11.38 16.55
CA GLU A 200 4.28 12.77 16.82
C GLU A 200 5.64 13.51 16.85
N GLU A 201 5.89 14.37 15.86
CA GLU A 201 6.95 15.36 16.04
C GLU A 201 6.53 16.19 17.24
N PRO A 202 7.39 16.35 18.27
CA PRO A 202 7.03 17.18 19.40
C PRO A 202 6.69 18.56 18.85
N GLU A 203 5.47 19.04 19.12
CA GLU A 203 5.12 20.42 18.86
C GLU A 203 6.24 21.27 19.46
N SER A 204 6.95 22.01 18.60
CA SER A 204 7.98 22.92 19.09
C SER A 204 7.26 23.93 19.97
N GLU A 205 7.44 23.84 21.29
CA GLU A 205 7.06 24.89 22.22
C GLU A 205 7.72 26.18 21.72
N GLU A 206 6.94 27.07 21.10
CA GLU A 206 7.37 28.45 20.91
C GLU A 206 7.59 29.02 22.31
N SER A 207 8.84 29.04 22.75
CA SER A 207 9.24 29.71 23.97
C SER A 207 8.89 31.20 23.82
N GLU A 208 7.84 31.65 24.51
CA GLU A 208 7.58 33.06 24.69
C GLU A 208 8.74 33.67 25.48
N GLU A 209 9.68 34.29 24.76
CA GLU A 209 10.76 35.07 25.35
C GLU A 209 10.14 36.31 26.01
N GLU A 210 9.96 36.25 27.33
CA GLU A 210 9.57 37.39 28.15
C GLU A 210 10.62 38.52 27.97
N THR A 211 10.24 39.55 27.21
CA THR A 211 11.03 40.79 27.15
C THR A 211 10.79 41.59 28.43
N GLU A 212 11.69 41.40 29.40
CA GLU A 212 11.81 42.22 30.59
C GLU A 212 12.04 43.69 30.18
N THR A 213 11.01 44.52 30.33
CA THR A 213 11.09 45.95 30.03
C THR A 213 11.81 46.65 31.17
N ALA A 214 13.01 47.14 30.87
CA ALA A 214 13.80 47.97 31.76
C ALA A 214 13.04 49.26 32.16
N ALA A 215 12.91 49.48 33.47
CA ALA A 215 12.62 50.80 34.04
C ALA A 215 13.51 51.02 35.28
N ASN A 216 14.55 51.84 35.11
CA ASN A 216 15.06 52.79 36.11
C ASN A 216 15.90 53.86 35.43
#